data_AF-R4YVB8-F1
#
_entry.id   AF-R4YVB8-F1
#
_cell.length_a   1.000
_cell.length_b   1.000
_cell.length_c   1.000
_cell.angle_alpha   90.00
_cell.angle_beta   90.00
_cell.angle_gamma   90.00
#
_symmetry.space_group_name_H-M   'P 1'
#
loop_
_entity.id
_entity.type
_entity.pdbx_description
1 polymer ?
#
loop_
_entity_poly.entity_id
_entity_poly.type
_entity_poly.pdbx_seq_one_letter_code
_entity_poly.pdbx_strand_id
1 'polypeptide(L)' 'MKRLWVEEHLGLDAAYKLIISPNKGLNLGHYLIDDYIGKGQENFEGQLLQFESSEYPVWKSIRRFFEL' A
#
# COMPACT_ATOMS: atom_id res chain seq x y z
N MET A 1 0.36 -13.78 -13.66
CA MET A 1 -0.59 -12.68 -13.37
C MET A 1 -0.36 -12.21 -11.93
N LYS A 2 -0.55 -10.92 -11.60
CA LYS A 2 -0.26 -10.35 -10.26
C LYS A 2 -0.84 -11.17 -9.08
N ARG A 3 -2.07 -11.70 -9.23
CA ARG A 3 -2.71 -12.59 -8.26
C ARG A 3 -1.86 -13.82 -7.89
N LEU A 4 -1.28 -14.50 -8.89
CA LEU A 4 -0.48 -15.72 -8.67
C LEU A 4 0.80 -15.40 -7.89
N TRP A 5 1.45 -14.27 -8.20
CA TRP A 5 2.65 -13.84 -7.49
C TRP A 5 2.35 -13.53 -6.01
N VAL A 6 1.21 -12.86 -5.74
CA VAL A 6 0.75 -12.59 -4.37
C VAL A 6 0.49 -13.89 -3.60
N GLU A 7 -0.19 -14.85 -4.22
CA GLU A 7 -0.44 -16.16 -3.59
C GLU A 7 0.86 -16.90 -3.27
N GLU A 8 1.81 -16.92 -4.21
CA GLU A 8 3.09 -17.62 -4.06
C GLU A 8 3.96 -17.05 -2.92
N HIS A 9 3.97 -15.73 -2.72
CA HIS A 9 4.88 -15.06 -1.78
C HIS A 9 4.21 -14.65 -0.46
N LEU A 10 2.90 -14.39 -0.47
CA LEU A 10 2.15 -13.86 0.68
C LEU A 10 1.01 -14.80 1.13
N GLY A 11 0.77 -15.89 0.40
CA GLY A 11 -0.25 -16.88 0.71
C GLY A 11 -1.64 -16.56 0.15
N LEU A 12 -2.51 -17.57 0.22
CA LEU A 12 -3.86 -17.51 -0.35
C LEU A 12 -4.74 -16.44 0.31
N ASP A 13 -4.61 -16.23 1.61
CA ASP A 13 -5.36 -15.20 2.35
C ASP A 13 -5.06 -13.78 1.85
N ALA A 14 -3.80 -13.51 1.49
CA ALA A 14 -3.42 -12.23 0.89
C ALA A 14 -3.99 -12.10 -0.53
N ALA A 15 -4.02 -13.19 -1.30
CA ALA A 15 -4.60 -13.20 -2.63
C ALA A 15 -6.10 -12.91 -2.61
N TYR A 16 -6.85 -13.37 -1.60
CA TYR A 16 -8.27 -13.03 -1.41
C TYR A 16 -8.51 -11.56 -1.03
N LYS A 17 -7.53 -10.90 -0.43
CA LYS A 17 -7.60 -9.47 -0.05
C LYS A 17 -7.03 -8.55 -1.13
N LEU A 18 -6.58 -9.09 -2.27
CA LEU A 18 -5.99 -8.31 -3.36
C LEU A 18 -7.07 -7.50 -4.09
N ILE A 19 -6.96 -6.16 -4.01
CA ILE A 19 -7.78 -5.24 -4.80
C ILE A 19 -6.95 -4.77 -6.00
N ILE A 20 -7.45 -5.01 -7.21
CA ILE A 20 -6.86 -4.50 -8.46
C ILE A 20 -7.69 -3.32 -8.93
N SER A 21 -7.23 -2.10 -8.65
CA SER A 21 -7.88 -0.86 -9.07
C SER A 21 -6.86 0.10 -9.70
N PRO A 22 -7.17 0.76 -10.83
CA PRO A 22 -6.32 1.81 -11.38
C PRO A 22 -6.38 3.10 -10.56
N ASN A 23 -7.49 3.38 -9.87
CA ASN A 23 -7.65 4.55 -9.01
C ASN A 23 -7.72 4.11 -7.55
N LYS A 24 -6.64 4.39 -6.82
CA LYS A 24 -6.51 4.01 -5.40
C LYS A 24 -7.26 4.93 -4.45
N GLY A 25 -7.65 6.14 -4.90
CA GLY A 25 -8.47 7.06 -4.11
C GLY A 25 -9.90 6.54 -3.83
N LEU A 26 -10.35 5.53 -4.58
CA LEU A 26 -11.64 4.87 -4.36
C LEU A 26 -11.57 3.75 -3.30
N ASN A 27 -10.36 3.38 -2.86
CA ASN A 27 -10.21 2.39 -1.81
C ASN A 27 -10.43 3.04 -0.46
N LEU A 28 -11.12 2.35 0.45
CA LEU A 28 -11.34 2.80 1.81
C LEU A 28 -10.36 2.12 2.75
N GLY A 29 -9.69 2.90 3.60
CA GLY A 29 -8.77 2.38 4.61
C GLY A 29 -8.13 3.51 5.41
N HIS A 30 -7.54 3.16 6.56
CA HIS A 30 -6.84 4.14 7.39
C HIS A 30 -5.50 4.56 6.80
N TYR A 31 -4.83 3.66 6.08
CA TYR A 31 -3.47 3.87 5.56
C TYR A 31 -3.32 3.33 4.14
N LEU A 32 -2.55 4.04 3.32
CA LEU A 32 -2.07 3.58 2.02
C LEU A 32 -0.55 3.72 1.99
N ILE A 33 0.17 2.62 1.76
CA ILE A 33 1.63 2.62 1.54
C ILE A 33 1.85 2.48 0.04
N ASP A 34 2.47 3.49 -0.57
CA ASP A 34 2.67 3.57 -2.01
C ASP A 34 3.97 4.34 -2.30
N ASP A 35 4.73 3.93 -3.30
CA ASP A 35 5.95 4.62 -3.73
C ASP A 35 5.65 5.87 -4.59
N TYR A 36 4.41 6.02 -5.07
CA TYR A 36 4.02 7.08 -5.98
C TYR A 36 2.83 7.93 -5.49
N ILE A 37 2.90 9.25 -5.76
CA ILE A 37 1.82 10.23 -5.54
C ILE A 37 1.50 10.93 -6.86
N GLY A 38 0.22 11.05 -7.23
CA GLY A 38 -0.23 11.79 -8.43
C GLY A 38 -1.03 10.98 -9.46
N LYS A 39 -1.50 9.77 -9.11
CA LYS A 39 -2.39 8.94 -9.94
C LYS A 39 -3.66 8.52 -9.18
N GLY A 40 -4.11 9.37 -8.26
CA GLY A 40 -5.29 9.14 -7.44
C GLY A 40 -4.98 8.74 -5.99
N GLN A 41 -3.73 8.44 -5.65
CA GLN A 41 -3.30 8.24 -4.26
C GLN A 41 -3.51 9.50 -3.41
N GLU A 42 -3.37 10.68 -4.00
CA GLU A 42 -3.63 11.98 -3.38
C GLU A 42 -5.10 12.17 -2.96
N ASN A 43 -6.01 11.38 -3.53
CA ASN A 43 -7.43 11.38 -3.18
C ASN A 43 -7.80 10.27 -2.20
N PHE A 44 -6.85 9.49 -1.71
CA PHE A 44 -7.12 8.48 -0.69
C PHE A 44 -7.50 9.18 0.62
N GLU A 45 -8.66 8.85 1.17
CA GLU A 45 -9.20 9.56 2.34
C GLU A 45 -8.42 9.28 3.64
N GLY A 46 -7.72 8.16 3.72
CA GLY A 46 -6.84 7.83 4.83
C GLY A 46 -5.45 8.49 4.72
N GLN A 47 -4.55 8.11 5.61
CA GLN A 47 -3.19 8.62 5.60
C GLN A 47 -2.33 7.92 4.55
N LEU A 48 -1.68 8.71 3.68
CA LEU A 48 -0.70 8.22 2.73
C LEU A 48 0.69 8.16 3.36
N LEU A 49 1.33 6.99 3.34
CA LEU A 49 2.71 6.78 3.76
C LEU A 49 3.56 6.52 2.50
N GLN A 50 4.25 7.55 2.02
CA GLN A 50 5.00 7.44 0.76
C GLN A 50 6.28 6.62 0.94
N PHE A 51 6.32 5.42 0.38
CA PHE A 51 7.48 4.54 0.40
C PHE A 51 8.63 5.10 -0.45
N GLU A 52 9.87 4.84 -0.06
CA GLU A 52 11.10 5.41 -0.67
C GLU A 52 11.19 6.94 -0.63
N SER A 53 10.35 7.61 0.18
CA SER A 53 10.49 9.04 0.48
C SER A 53 11.59 9.31 1.51
N SER A 54 11.89 10.59 1.73
CA SER A 54 12.82 11.01 2.80
C SER A 54 12.34 10.60 4.21
N GLU A 55 11.02 10.52 4.42
CA GLU A 55 10.42 10.12 5.70
C GLU A 55 10.34 8.59 5.85
N TYR A 56 10.07 7.87 4.77
CA TYR A 56 9.93 6.41 4.77
C TYR A 56 10.81 5.71 3.72
N PRO A 57 12.16 5.78 3.87
CA PRO A 57 13.07 5.27 2.85
C PRO A 57 13.06 3.74 2.69
N VAL A 58 12.62 2.98 3.70
CA VAL A 58 12.65 1.51 3.70
C VAL A 58 11.49 0.91 4.52
N TRP A 59 11.27 -0.40 4.42
CA TRP A 59 10.22 -1.07 5.21
C TRP A 59 10.37 -0.91 6.72
N LYS A 60 11.61 -0.77 7.21
CA LYS A 60 11.88 -0.57 8.64
C LYS A 60 11.34 0.77 9.16
N SER A 61 11.36 1.85 8.36
CA SER A 61 10.79 3.14 8.77
C SER A 61 9.27 3.11 8.80
N ILE A 62 8.62 2.44 7.84
CA ILE A 62 7.17 2.21 7.85
C ILE A 62 6.76 1.39 9.07
N ARG A 63 7.49 0.31 9.38
CA ARG A 63 7.21 -0.50 10.57
C ARG A 63 7.28 0.32 11.86
N ARG A 64 8.30 1.16 12.01
CA ARG A 64 8.47 2.03 13.18
C ARG A 64 7.29 2.98 13.38
N PHE A 65 6.67 3.45 12.30
CA PHE A 65 5.48 4.31 12.38
C PHE A 65 4.30 3.61 13.10
N PHE A 66 4.12 2.30 12.91
CA PHE A 66 3.02 1.52 13.52
C PHE A 66 3.35 0.93 14.90
N GLU A 67 4.59 1.01 15.35
CA GLU A 67 5.03 0.53 16.66
C GLU A 67 4.94 1.62 17.75
N LEU A 68 4.62 2.87 17.36
CA LEU A 68 4.40 4.02 18.23
C LEU A 68 2.94 4.12 18.66
#